data_AF-A0A2G2X1U2-F1
#
_entry.id   AF-A0A2G2X1U2-F1
#
_cell.length_a   1.000
_cell.length_b   1.000
_cell.length_c   1.000
_cell.angle_alpha   90.00
_cell.angle_beta   90.00
_cell.angle_gamma   90.00
#
_symmetry.space_group_name_H-M   'P 1'
#
loop_
_entity.id
_entity.type
_entity.pdbx_description
1 polymer ?
#
loop_
_entity_poly.entity_id
_entity_poly.type
_entity_poly.pdbx_seq_one_letter_code
_entity_poly.pdbx_strand_id
1 'polypeptide(L)'
;MKVAELIKLVFKLTDEHKQLEKAIASVRFVKEKVEGTAKEGYTVFISKTKEEGETGRFPYLRSDGWMEIKLGEFFNNLGEDGEVEMKLMETDDFKWKSGLIVKGIDIRPN
;
A
#
# COMPACT_ATOMS: atom_id res chain seq x y z
N MET A 1 -12.87 -21.67 -8.62
CA MET A 1 -13.18 -20.23 -8.44
C MET A 1 -11.92 -19.55 -7.95
N LYS A 2 -11.50 -18.43 -8.53
CA LYS A 2 -10.35 -17.66 -8.01
C LYS A 2 -10.85 -16.81 -6.84
N VAL A 3 -10.13 -16.80 -5.73
CA VAL A 3 -10.43 -15.93 -4.59
C VAL A 3 -9.56 -14.68 -4.73
N ALA A 4 -10.18 -13.51 -4.68
CA ALA A 4 -9.44 -12.25 -4.64
C ALA A 4 -8.98 -12.00 -3.20
N GLU A 5 -7.69 -11.74 -3.03
CA GLU A 5 -7.11 -11.38 -1.74
C GLU A 5 -6.77 -9.88 -1.77
N LEU A 6 -7.37 -9.12 -0.84
CA LEU A 6 -7.09 -7.71 -0.62
C LEU A 6 -5.89 -7.55 0.30
N ILE A 7 -4.94 -6.70 -0.12
CA ILE A 7 -3.76 -6.35 0.68
C ILE A 7 -3.92 -4.93 1.20
N LYS A 8 -3.77 -4.76 2.51
CA LYS A 8 -3.87 -3.47 3.18
C LYS A 8 -2.72 -3.26 4.14
N LEU A 9 -2.19 -2.04 4.18
CA LEU A 9 -1.26 -1.61 5.21
C LEU A 9 -2.04 -1.00 6.37
N VAL A 10 -1.71 -1.41 7.59
CA VAL A 10 -2.25 -0.84 8.82
C VAL A 10 -1.15 -0.08 9.57
N PHE A 11 -1.36 1.22 9.79
CA PHE A 11 -0.31 2.12 10.27
C PHE A 11 -0.86 3.30 11.08
N LYS A 12 0.05 4.01 11.74
CA LYS A 12 -0.16 5.31 12.38
C LYS A 12 0.93 6.26 11.94
N LEU A 13 0.63 7.56 12.06
CA LEU A 13 1.62 8.61 11.95
C LEU A 13 1.80 9.26 13.32
N THR A 14 3.03 9.60 13.66
CA THR A 14 3.29 10.52 14.77
C THR A 14 2.85 11.93 14.38
N ASP A 15 2.52 12.76 15.36
CA ASP A 15 2.18 14.17 15.11
C ASP A 15 3.32 14.90 14.36
N GLU A 16 4.57 14.59 14.69
CA GLU A 16 5.80 15.14 14.09
C GLU A 16 6.30 14.36 12.85
N HIS A 17 5.43 13.64 12.14
CA HIS A 17 5.85 12.88 10.96
C HIS A 17 6.41 13.79 9.87
N LYS A 18 7.40 13.30 9.11
CA LYS A 18 8.10 14.08 8.08
C LYS A 18 8.09 13.34 6.74
N GLN A 19 7.75 14.07 5.68
CA GLN A 19 7.93 13.64 4.29
C GLN A 19 7.22 12.30 3.96
N LEU A 20 6.01 12.11 4.49
CA LEU A 20 5.15 10.94 4.29
C LEU A 20 3.78 11.34 3.72
N GLU A 21 3.76 12.17 2.68
CA GLU A 21 2.50 12.62 2.06
C GLU A 21 1.89 11.56 1.14
N LYS A 22 2.71 11.04 0.22
CA LYS A 22 2.30 10.07 -0.79
C LYS A 22 3.37 9.00 -0.97
N ALA A 23 2.99 7.86 -1.53
CA ALA A 23 3.89 6.78 -1.89
C ALA A 23 3.34 6.02 -3.10
N ILE A 24 4.16 5.17 -3.70
CA ILE A 24 3.74 4.22 -4.73
C ILE A 24 3.45 2.88 -4.07
N ALA A 25 2.24 2.37 -4.27
CA ALA A 25 1.85 1.04 -3.85
C ALA A 25 1.76 0.09 -5.03
N SER A 26 2.18 -1.16 -4.84
CA SER A 26 1.98 -2.24 -5.82
C SER A 26 1.85 -3.60 -5.15
N VAL A 27 1.12 -4.49 -5.84
CA VAL A 27 1.02 -5.92 -5.53
C VAL A 27 1.18 -6.65 -6.86
N ARG A 28 2.13 -7.58 -6.93
CA ARG A 28 2.39 -8.39 -8.14
C ARG A 28 3.00 -9.73 -7.80
N PHE A 29 2.89 -10.71 -8.69
CA PHE A 29 3.65 -11.94 -8.54
C PHE A 29 5.11 -11.72 -8.89
N VAL A 30 6.03 -12.29 -8.11
CA VAL A 30 7.48 -12.14 -8.33
C VAL A 30 7.88 -12.65 -9.72
N LYS A 31 7.24 -13.72 -10.20
CA LYS A 31 7.47 -14.30 -11.54
C LYS A 31 7.12 -13.35 -12.71
N GLU A 32 6.31 -12.31 -12.47
CA GLU A 32 5.88 -11.35 -13.48
C GLU A 32 6.82 -10.14 -13.60
N LYS A 33 7.84 -10.05 -12.73
CA LYS A 33 8.79 -8.96 -12.73
C LYS A 33 9.72 -9.05 -13.94
N VAL A 34 9.44 -8.26 -14.97
CA VAL A 34 10.36 -8.05 -16.09
C VAL A 34 11.39 -7.00 -15.68
N GLU A 35 12.68 -7.34 -15.72
CA GLU A 35 13.75 -6.38 -15.45
C GLU A 35 13.71 -5.22 -16.46
N GLY A 36 13.74 -3.98 -15.96
CA GLY A 36 13.76 -2.77 -16.79
C GLY A 36 12.41 -2.08 -17.02
N THR A 37 11.30 -2.55 -16.43
CA THR A 37 10.03 -1.81 -16.49
C THR A 37 10.02 -0.60 -15.55
N ALA A 38 9.31 0.46 -15.95
CA ALA A 38 9.08 1.66 -15.14
C ALA A 38 8.46 1.29 -13.78
N LYS A 39 8.48 2.20 -12.79
CA LYS A 39 7.86 1.98 -11.47
C LYS A 39 6.41 1.54 -11.63
N GLU A 40 6.16 0.23 -11.57
CA GLU A 40 4.82 -0.34 -11.56
C GLU A 40 4.17 -0.07 -10.20
N GLY A 41 2.94 0.44 -10.23
CA GLY A 41 2.16 0.75 -9.04
C GLY A 41 1.24 1.94 -9.26
N TYR A 42 0.52 2.31 -8.20
CA TYR A 42 -0.38 3.46 -8.19
C TYR A 42 -0.10 4.32 -6.96
N THR A 43 -0.37 5.62 -7.09
CA THR A 43 -0.17 6.57 -5.99
C THR A 43 -1.18 6.33 -4.88
N VAL A 44 -0.68 6.27 -3.65
CA VAL A 44 -1.45 6.31 -2.41
C VAL A 44 -1.06 7.55 -1.62
N PHE A 45 -2.03 8.13 -0.93
CA PHE A 45 -1.79 9.19 0.05
C PHE A 45 -1.69 8.58 1.45
N ILE A 46 -0.73 9.05 2.25
CA ILE A 46 -0.38 8.45 3.55
C ILE A 46 -0.77 9.37 4.70
N SER A 47 -0.40 10.65 4.64
CA SER A 47 -0.77 11.63 5.68
C SER A 47 -1.91 12.57 5.29
N LYS A 48 -2.33 12.54 4.01
CA LYS A 48 -3.36 13.44 3.49
C LYS A 48 -4.75 12.87 3.70
N THR A 49 -5.67 13.72 4.18
CA THR A 49 -7.11 13.44 4.19
C THR A 49 -7.70 13.78 2.83
N LYS A 50 -8.61 12.93 2.32
CA LYS A 50 -9.26 13.17 1.03
C LYS A 50 -10.08 14.46 1.04
N GLU A 51 -9.80 15.37 0.11
CA GLU A 51 -10.62 16.56 -0.15
C GLU A 51 -11.62 16.32 -1.29
N GLU A 52 -12.63 17.19 -1.39
CA GLU A 52 -13.65 17.11 -2.44
C GLU A 52 -13.01 17.32 -3.82
N GLY A 53 -13.32 16.45 -4.78
CA GLY A 53 -12.75 16.49 -6.13
C GLY A 53 -11.42 15.74 -6.30
N GLU A 54 -10.79 15.27 -5.23
CA GLU A 54 -9.53 14.52 -5.35
C GLU A 54 -9.72 13.07 -5.80
N THR A 55 -8.80 12.63 -6.67
CA THR A 55 -8.71 11.26 -7.18
C THR A 55 -7.47 10.58 -6.60
N GLY A 56 -7.62 9.31 -6.19
CA GLY A 56 -6.54 8.55 -5.57
C GLY A 56 -7.04 7.64 -4.44
N ARG A 57 -6.10 6.94 -3.80
CA ARG A 57 -6.39 6.11 -2.61
C ARG A 57 -5.87 6.83 -1.37
N PHE A 58 -6.76 6.97 -0.41
CA PHE A 58 -6.54 7.69 0.86
C PHE A 58 -6.66 6.71 2.02
N PRO A 59 -6.01 6.99 3.15
CA PRO A 59 -6.11 6.13 4.32
C PRO A 59 -7.51 6.26 4.92
N TYR A 60 -8.02 5.14 5.42
CA TYR A 60 -9.26 5.06 6.18
C TYR A 60 -8.93 4.93 7.67
N LEU A 61 -9.53 5.78 8.50
CA LEU A 61 -9.41 5.68 9.94
C LEU A 61 -10.35 4.59 10.47
N ARG A 62 -9.76 3.53 11.04
CA ARG A 62 -10.48 2.43 11.67
C ARG A 62 -11.01 2.81 13.04
N SER A 63 -11.98 2.04 13.53
CA SER A 63 -12.53 2.20 14.89
C SER A 63 -11.50 1.96 16.01
N ASP A 64 -10.42 1.21 15.74
CA ASP A 64 -9.31 0.98 16.67
C ASP A 64 -8.25 2.10 16.64
N GLY A 65 -8.53 3.19 15.92
CA GLY A 65 -7.67 4.37 15.80
C GLY A 65 -6.44 4.15 14.91
N TRP A 66 -6.34 3.04 14.19
CA TRP A 66 -5.31 2.83 13.16
C TRP A 66 -5.79 3.29 11.79
N MET A 67 -4.87 3.76 10.95
CA MET A 67 -5.13 4.01 9.55
C MET A 67 -4.95 2.73 8.73
N GLU A 68 -5.77 2.58 7.70
CA GLU A 68 -5.74 1.47 6.76
C GLU A 68 -5.71 1.99 5.33
N ILE A 69 -4.82 1.45 4.49
CA ILE A 69 -4.80 1.78 3.07
C ILE A 69 -4.60 0.55 2.19
N LYS A 70 -5.38 0.45 1.10
CA LYS A 70 -5.26 -0.65 0.13
C LYS A 70 -3.95 -0.51 -0.65
N LEU A 71 -3.12 -1.55 -0.62
CA LEU A 71 -1.88 -1.70 -1.40
C LEU A 71 -2.10 -2.43 -2.73
N GLY A 72 -3.17 -3.21 -2.82
CA GLY A 72 -3.57 -3.86 -4.07
C GLY A 72 -4.51 -5.01 -3.80
N GLU A 73 -4.71 -5.82 -4.82
CA GLU A 73 -5.37 -7.12 -4.73
C GLU A 73 -4.71 -8.08 -5.70
N PHE A 74 -4.74 -9.36 -5.38
CA PHE A 74 -4.30 -10.41 -6.29
C PHE A 74 -5.28 -11.57 -6.24
N PHE A 75 -5.31 -12.38 -7.29
CA PHE A 75 -6.15 -13.56 -7.34
C PHE A 75 -5.32 -14.80 -6.99
N ASN A 76 -5.73 -15.49 -5.94
CA ASN A 76 -5.14 -16.79 -5.63
C ASN A 76 -5.77 -17.85 -6.55
N ASN A 77 -4.95 -18.45 -7.41
CA ASN A 77 -5.33 -19.66 -8.14
C ASN A 77 -5.12 -20.82 -7.15
N LEU A 78 -6.22 -21.44 -6.69
CA LEU A 78 -6.25 -22.56 -5.74
C LEU A 78 -5.41 -23.79 -6.21
N GLY A 79 -4.09 -23.70 -6.14
CA GLY A 79 -3.16 -24.74 -6.58
C GLY A 79 -1.82 -24.27 -7.18
N GLU A 80 -1.60 -22.97 -7.42
CA GLU A 80 -0.26 -22.48 -7.77
C GLU A 80 0.41 -21.84 -6.56
N ASP A 81 1.42 -22.51 -6.00
CA ASP A 81 2.34 -21.88 -5.06
C ASP A 81 3.12 -20.79 -5.79
N GLY A 82 3.11 -19.58 -5.25
CA GLY A 82 3.75 -18.43 -5.87
C GLY A 82 4.03 -17.32 -4.87
N GLU A 83 5.14 -16.63 -5.08
CA GLU A 83 5.53 -15.48 -4.26
C GLU A 83 4.84 -14.20 -4.76
N VAL A 84 4.31 -13.43 -3.82
CA VAL A 84 3.67 -12.13 -4.07
C VAL A 84 4.52 -11.03 -3.44
N GLU A 85 4.97 -10.09 -4.26
CA GLU A 85 5.64 -8.87 -3.81
C GLU A 85 4.58 -7.82 -3.49
N MET A 86 4.60 -7.29 -2.26
CA MET A 86 3.74 -6.21 -1.81
C MET A 86 4.62 -5.03 -1.43
N LYS A 87 4.38 -3.87 -2.04
CA LYS A 87 5.26 -2.72 -1.92
C LYS A 87 4.48 -1.47 -1.55
N LEU A 88 5.05 -0.73 -0.61
CA LEU A 88 4.77 0.69 -0.40
C LEU A 88 6.11 1.42 -0.42
N MET A 89 6.34 2.26 -1.41
CA MET A 89 7.62 2.92 -1.58
C MET A 89 7.45 4.38 -1.95
N GLU A 90 8.02 5.25 -1.12
CA GLU A 90 8.29 6.65 -1.45
C GLU A 90 9.73 6.70 -1.97
N THR A 91 9.97 7.36 -3.10
CA THR A 91 11.27 7.37 -3.77
C THR A 91 11.77 8.75 -4.20
N ASP A 92 10.93 9.77 -4.11
CA ASP A 92 11.09 10.93 -4.98
C ASP A 92 11.88 12.08 -4.35
N ASP A 93 12.25 12.00 -3.07
CA ASP A 93 12.69 13.22 -2.40
C ASP A 93 14.09 13.25 -1.79
N PHE A 94 14.88 12.17 -1.76
CA PHE A 94 16.18 12.09 -1.01
C PHE A 94 16.14 12.60 0.45
N LYS A 95 14.96 12.95 0.96
CA LYS A 95 14.73 13.49 2.28
C LYS A 95 14.52 12.37 3.28
N TRP A 96 15.02 12.62 4.48
CA TRP A 96 14.80 11.79 5.64
C TRP A 96 13.31 11.79 6.00
N LYS A 97 12.81 10.59 6.28
CA LYS A 97 11.41 10.33 6.64
C LYS A 97 11.36 9.82 8.06
N SER A 98 10.34 10.24 8.79
CA SER A 98 10.14 9.80 10.17
C SER A 98 8.66 9.80 10.51
N GLY A 99 8.32 9.04 11.55
CA GLY A 99 6.98 9.07 12.13
C GLY A 99 5.99 8.05 11.58
N LEU A 100 6.41 7.11 10.72
CA LEU A 100 5.57 5.97 10.33
C LEU A 100 5.67 4.86 11.38
N ILE A 101 4.54 4.48 11.96
CA ILE A 101 4.40 3.33 12.85
C ILE A 101 3.59 2.27 12.12
N VAL A 102 4.18 1.10 11.88
CA VAL A 102 3.51 0.01 11.17
C VAL A 102 2.97 -1.01 12.17
N LYS A 103 1.68 -1.30 12.10
CA LYS A 103 1.07 -2.44 12.82
C LYS A 103 1.30 -3.74 12.07
N GLY A 104 1.14 -3.71 10.75
CA GLY A 104 1.33 -4.88 9.89
C GLY A 104 0.64 -4.72 8.54
N ILE A 105 0.65 -5.83 7.80
CA ILE A 105 -0.07 -5.99 6.54
C ILE A 105 -1.23 -6.96 6.78
N ASP A 106 -2.44 -6.53 6.44
CA ASP A 106 -3.64 -7.36 6.50
C ASP A 106 -3.92 -7.93 5.11
N ILE A 107 -4.02 -9.26 5.04
CA ILE A 107 -4.43 -10.01 3.84
C ILE A 107 -5.80 -10.62 4.14
N ARG A 108 -6.81 -10.31 3.33
CA ARG A 108 -8.17 -10.81 3.54
C ARG A 108 -8.85 -11.16 2.21
N PRO A 109 -9.66 -12.22 2.16
CA PRO A 109 -10.54 -12.47 1.04
C PRO A 109 -11.47 -11.27 0.80
N ASN A 110 -11.64 -10.89 -0.46
CA ASN A 110 -12.59 -9.86 -0.91
C ASN A 110 -13.99 -10.45 -1.13
#